data_AF-A0AAV5EKV7-F1
#
_entry.id   AF-A0AAV5EKV7-F1
#
_cell.length_a   1.000
_cell.length_b   1.000
_cell.length_c   1.000
_cell.angle_alpha   90.00
_cell.angle_beta   90.00
_cell.angle_gamma   90.00
#
_symmetry.space_group_name_H-M   'P 1'
#
loop_
_entity.id
_entity.type
_entity.pdbx_description
1 polymer ?
#
loop_
_entity_poly.entity_id
_entity_poly.type
_entity_poly.pdbx_seq_one_letter_code
_entity_poly.pdbx_strand_id
1 'polypeptide(L)' 'MQEELEEFEKTDKVSSALQQFLTTIESKADPLLPVTTGPANQSWDRWFEGPQELRRCTCWFL' A
#
# COMPACT_ATOMS: atom_id res chain seq x y z
N MET A 1 36.87 0.15 -20.33
CA MET A 1 36.66 1.54 -20.80
C MET A 1 35.30 1.70 -21.47
N GLN A 2 35.06 1.33 -22.75
CA GLN A 2 33.70 1.48 -23.33
C GLN A 2 32.64 0.61 -22.66
N GLU A 3 32.98 -0.64 -22.36
CA GLU A 3 32.05 -1.63 -21.77
C GLU A 3 31.53 -1.17 -20.39
N GLU A 4 32.42 -0.63 -19.55
CA GLU A 4 32.09 -0.07 -18.22
C GLU A 4 31.18 1.16 -18.33
N LEU A 5 31.35 1.99 -19.37
CA LEU A 5 30.52 3.17 -19.59
C LEU A 5 29.09 2.79 -20.01
N GLU A 6 28.96 1.75 -20.82
CA GLU A 6 27.67 1.23 -21.27
C GLU A 6 26.89 0.57 -20.11
N GLU A 7 27.60 -0.11 -19.20
CA GLU A 7 27.02 -0.68 -17.99
C GLU A 7 26.57 0.42 -17.01
N PHE A 8 27.37 1.49 -16.88
CA PHE A 8 27.00 2.65 -16.07
C PHE A 8 25.76 3.37 -16.62
N GLU A 9 25.64 3.53 -17.94
CA GLU A 9 24.46 4.15 -18.56
C GLU A 9 23.18 3.32 -18.36
N LYS A 10 23.30 1.98 -18.36
CA LYS A 10 22.17 1.08 -18.06
C LYS A 10 21.71 1.22 -16.61
N THR A 11 22.64 1.32 -15.67
CA THR A 11 22.30 1.48 -14.23
C THR A 11 21.71 2.86 -13.93
N ASP A 12 22.17 3.92 -14.58
CA ASP A 12 21.63 5.28 -14.42
C ASP A 12 20.17 5.39 -14.91
N LYS A 13 19.86 4.76 -16.05
CA LYS A 13 18.49 4.63 -16.55
C LYS A 13 17.57 3.89 -15.59
N VAL A 14 18.07 2.82 -14.95
CA VAL A 14 17.32 2.08 -13.92
C VAL A 14 17.13 2.93 -12.66
N SER A 15 18.16 3.68 -12.24
CA SER A 15 18.14 4.56 -11.07
C SER A 15 17.10 5.67 -11.21
N SER A 16 17.10 6.36 -12.35
CA SER A 16 16.15 7.43 -12.65
C SER A 16 14.71 6.92 -12.77
N ALA A 17 14.49 5.79 -13.45
CA ALA A 17 13.18 5.14 -13.52
C ALA A 17 12.68 4.70 -12.13
N LEU A 18 13.57 4.18 -11.29
CA LEU A 18 13.25 3.76 -9.92
C LEU A 18 12.88 4.97 -9.04
N GLN A 19 13.59 6.08 -9.13
CA GLN A 19 13.25 7.30 -8.38
C GLN A 19 11.85 7.83 -8.72
N GLN A 20 11.49 7.83 -10.01
CA GLN A 20 10.14 8.24 -10.44
C GLN A 20 9.06 7.28 -9.92
N PHE A 21 9.35 5.98 -9.95
CA PHE A 21 8.46 4.95 -9.42
C PHE A 21 8.25 5.09 -7.92
N LEU A 22 9.33 5.27 -7.14
CA LEU A 22 9.27 5.49 -5.70
C LEU A 22 8.46 6.74 -5.35
N THR A 23 8.69 7.85 -6.05
CA THR A 23 7.93 9.10 -5.86
C THR A 23 6.42 8.86 -6.08
N THR A 24 6.07 8.04 -7.07
CA THR A 24 4.66 7.69 -7.36
C THR A 24 4.06 6.84 -6.25
N ILE A 25 4.78 5.84 -5.75
CA ILE A 25 4.31 4.99 -4.64
C ILE A 25 4.13 5.82 -3.36
N GLU A 26 5.12 6.62 -3.00
CA GLU A 26 5.08 7.43 -1.77
C GLU A 26 3.98 8.49 -1.80
N SER A 27 3.62 8.99 -2.98
CA SER A 27 2.55 9.98 -3.13
C SER A 27 1.14 9.45 -2.83
N LYS A 28 0.95 8.12 -2.87
CA LYS A 28 -0.36 7.49 -2.68
C LYS A 28 -0.36 6.60 -1.44
N ALA A 29 -1.21 6.94 -0.48
CA ALA A 29 -1.47 6.10 0.68
C ALA A 29 -1.98 4.71 0.26
N ASP A 30 -1.22 3.66 0.58
CA ASP A 30 -1.64 2.26 0.42
C ASP A 30 -2.43 1.79 1.64
N PRO A 31 -3.75 1.56 1.52
CA PRO A 31 -4.61 1.18 2.63
C PRO A 31 -4.25 -0.18 3.28
N LEU A 32 -3.43 -1.01 2.64
CA LEU A 32 -2.94 -2.26 3.21
C LEU A 32 -1.65 -2.08 4.01
N LEU A 33 -1.01 -0.91 3.94
CA LEU A 33 0.19 -0.59 4.71
C LEU A 33 -0.19 0.16 6.00
N PRO A 34 0.37 -0.23 7.16
CA PRO A 34 0.00 0.32 8.47
C PRO A 34 0.36 1.80 8.66
N VAL A 35 1.15 2.37 7.75
CA VAL A 35 1.57 3.78 7.77
C VAL A 35 1.10 4.44 6.50
N THR A 36 -0.16 4.88 6.50
CA THR A 36 -0.67 5.79 5.49
C THR A 36 -0.70 7.20 6.05
N THR A 37 0.08 8.10 5.46
CA THR A 37 -0.06 9.54 5.61
C THR A 37 -1.30 9.99 4.84
N GLY A 38 -2.48 9.62 5.32
CA GLY A 38 -3.76 9.97 4.70
C GLY A 38 -4.94 9.74 5.65
N PRO A 39 -6.07 10.43 5.45
CA PRO A 39 -7.26 10.18 6.26
C PRO A 39 -7.72 8.74 6.04
N ALA A 40 -7.94 8.01 7.14
CA ALA A 40 -8.49 6.66 7.11
C ALA A 40 -9.78 6.67 6.29
N ASN A 41 -9.85 5.84 5.26
CA ASN A 41 -11.04 5.74 4.44
C ASN A 41 -12.10 4.95 5.21
N GLN A 42 -13.16 5.64 5.66
CA GLN A 42 -14.25 5.09 6.47
C GLN A 42 -14.95 3.87 5.85
N SER A 43 -14.80 3.64 4.53
CA SER A 43 -15.33 2.45 3.87
C SER A 43 -14.52 1.18 4.15
N TRP A 44 -13.28 1.30 4.64
CA TRP A 44 -12.41 0.16 4.98
C TRP A 44 -12.82 -0.49 6.30
N ASP A 45 -13.40 0.30 7.21
CA ASP A 45 -13.95 -0.19 8.47
C ASP A 45 -14.95 -1.35 8.22
N ARG A 46 -15.77 -1.24 7.18
CA ARG A 46 -16.70 -2.31 6.75
C ARG A 46 -16.03 -3.64 6.37
N TRP A 47 -14.80 -3.60 5.84
CA TRP A 47 -14.09 -4.79 5.34
C TRP A 47 -13.10 -5.35 6.36
N PHE A 48 -12.55 -4.51 7.25
CA PHE A 48 -11.46 -4.87 8.16
C PHE A 48 -11.81 -4.82 9.65
N GLU A 49 -12.90 -4.15 10.10
CA GLU A 49 -13.34 -4.21 11.51
C GLU A 49 -14.03 -5.54 11.86
N GLY A 50 -14.25 -6.41 10.88
CA GLY A 50 -15.00 -7.65 11.07
C GLY A 50 -16.50 -7.40 11.25
N PRO A 51 -17.30 -8.45 11.50
CA PRO A 51 -18.75 -8.30 11.63
C PRO A 51 -19.08 -7.41 12.83
N GLN A 52 -19.64 -6.22 12.57
CA GLN A 52 -20.15 -5.33 13.62
C GLN A 52 -21.33 -5.95 14.40
N GLU A 53 -21.90 -7.06 13.89
CA GLU A 53 -23.06 -7.75 14.43
C GLU A 53 -22.70 -9.16 14.97
N LEU A 54 -21.90 -9.22 16.04
CA LEU A 54 -21.90 -10.37 16.95
C LEU A 54 -22.66 -10.06 18.25
N ARG A 55 -23.70 -9.23 18.14
CA ARG A 55 -24.54 -8.81 19.27
C ARG A 55 -26.03 -8.87 18.89
N ARG A 56 -26.57 -10.06 18.53
CA ARG A 56 -27.97 -10.48 18.83
C ARG A 56 -28.35 -11.83 18.20
N CYS A 57 -28.19 -12.93 18.95
CA CYS A 57 -29.35 -13.66 19.45
C CYS A 57 -28.96 -14.48 20.68
N THR A 58 -29.37 -14.04 21.87
CA THR A 58 -29.57 -14.92 23.02
C THR A 58 -30.94 -15.57 22.85
N CYS A 59 -31.06 -16.45 21.85
CA CYS A 59 -32.24 -17.28 21.70
C CYS A 59 -32.21 -18.30 22.86
N TRP A 60 -33.07 -18.14 23.87
CA TRP A 60 -33.24 -19.16 24.92
C TRP A 60 -34.04 -20.30 24.30
N PHE A 61 -33.42 -21.48 24.18
CA PHE A 61 -34.13 -22.69 23.82
C PHE A 61 -35.09 -23.04 24.98
N LEU A 62 -36.39 -23.03 24.69
CA LEU A 62 -37.47 -23.54 25.55
C LEU A 62 -37.64 -25.04 25.31
#